data_AF-A0A6P0U9J4-F1
#
_entry.id   AF-A0A6P0U9J4-F1
#
_cell.length_a   1.000
_cell.length_b   1.000
_cell.length_c   1.000
_cell.angle_alpha   90.00
_cell.angle_beta   90.00
_cell.angle_gamma   90.00
#
_symmetry.space_group_name_H-M   'P 1'
#
loop_
_entity.id
_entity.type
_entity.pdbx_description
1 polymer ?
#
loop_
_entity_poly.entity_id
_entity_poly.type
_entity_poly.pdbx_seq_one_letter_code
_entity_poly.pdbx_strand_id
1 'polypeptide(L)'
;MKICSGNESDQKQFGRAMIEFKKQLQFDSLMVVDSAFYTQENLQIVKQIKWFPRVPLTVKAATELVKGVDSKDLTTSQIQGYSDLEVWKT
;
A
#
# COMPACT_ATOMS: atom_id res chain seq x y z
N MET A 1 22.41 0.92 2.40
CA MET A 1 21.12 1.22 3.07
C MET A 1 21.21 2.64 3.63
N LYS A 2 20.34 3.57 3.22
CA LYS A 2 20.33 4.93 3.79
C LYS A 2 19.66 4.86 5.16
N ILE A 3 20.37 5.30 6.21
CA ILE A 3 19.79 5.42 7.55
C ILE A 3 19.02 6.75 7.57
N CYS A 4 17.70 6.69 7.65
CA CYS A 4 16.88 7.89 7.81
C CYS A 4 17.16 8.51 9.19
N SER A 5 17.34 9.83 9.24
CA SER A 5 17.49 10.54 10.51
C SER A 5 16.14 10.55 11.24
N GLY A 6 16.14 10.34 12.56
CA GLY A 6 14.92 10.46 13.39
C GLY A 6 14.31 11.87 13.38
N ASN A 7 15.03 12.86 12.85
CA ASN A 7 14.53 14.24 12.66
C ASN A 7 13.84 14.45 11.30
N GLU A 8 13.87 13.46 10.41
CA GLU A 8 13.24 13.51 9.10
C GLU A 8 11.98 12.65 9.08
N SER A 9 10.89 13.15 8.52
CA SER A 9 9.67 12.36 8.38
C SER A 9 9.92 11.16 7.47
N ASP A 10 9.76 9.95 7.99
CA ASP A 10 9.90 8.70 7.24
C ASP A 10 9.04 8.72 5.95
N GLN A 11 7.84 9.32 6.06
CA GLN A 11 6.91 9.53 4.95
C GLN A 11 7.54 10.23 3.74
N LYS A 12 8.46 11.17 3.95
CA LYS A 12 9.15 11.92 2.88
C LYS A 12 10.31 11.14 2.26
N GLN A 13 10.80 10.10 2.93
CA GLN A 13 11.96 9.32 2.48
C GLN A 13 11.57 7.99 1.84
N PHE A 14 10.42 7.42 2.19
CA PHE A 14 10.00 6.10 1.72
C PHE A 14 10.02 5.96 0.20
N GLY A 15 9.41 6.88 -0.56
CA GLY A 15 9.38 6.78 -2.02
C GLY A 15 10.77 6.72 -2.65
N ARG A 16 11.71 7.53 -2.16
CA ARG A 16 13.11 7.54 -2.64
C ARG A 16 13.86 6.28 -2.22
N ALA A 17 13.69 5.85 -0.97
CA ALA A 17 14.31 4.64 -0.45
C ALA A 17 13.86 3.39 -1.24
N MET A 18 12.58 3.32 -1.61
CA MET A 18 12.04 2.23 -2.44
C MET A 18 12.64 2.19 -3.85
N ILE A 19 12.82 3.35 -4.50
CA ILE A 19 13.49 3.40 -5.81
C ILE A 19 14.94 2.91 -5.72
N GLU A 20 15.69 3.41 -4.74
CA GLU A 20 17.09 3.01 -4.55
C GLU A 20 17.22 1.53 -4.17
N PHE A 21 16.27 1.02 -3.38
CA PHE A 21 16.19 -0.41 -3.09
C PHE A 21 15.87 -1.23 -4.33
N LYS A 22 14.91 -0.79 -5.17
CA LYS A 22 14.56 -1.50 -6.40
C LYS A 22 15.75 -1.61 -7.36
N LYS A 23 16.59 -0.58 -7.47
CA LYS A 23 17.81 -0.62 -8.31
C LYS A 23 18.78 -1.74 -7.92
N GLN A 24 18.77 -2.15 -6.65
CA GLN A 24 19.63 -3.24 -6.14
C GLN A 24 19.01 -4.63 -6.33
N LEU A 25 17.71 -4.71 -6.62
CA LEU A 25 17.02 -5.98 -6.84
C LEU A 25 17.17 -6.42 -8.30
N GLN A 26 17.76 -7.59 -8.52
CA GLN A 26 17.96 -8.17 -9.85
C GLN A 26 16.79 -9.04 -10.35
N PHE A 27 15.67 -9.06 -9.62
CA PHE A 27 14.50 -9.86 -9.94
C PHE A 27 13.23 -9.00 -9.95
N ASP A 28 12.18 -9.53 -10.59
CA ASP A 28 10.85 -8.92 -10.56
C ASP A 28 10.27 -9.00 -9.16
N SER A 29 9.84 -7.88 -8.61
CA SER A 29 9.46 -7.78 -7.20
C SER A 29 8.26 -6.86 -7.01
N LEU A 30 7.34 -7.27 -6.15
CA LEU A 30 6.22 -6.47 -5.65
C LEU A 30 6.56 -5.94 -4.26
N MET A 31 6.54 -4.62 -4.09
CA MET A 31 6.79 -4.01 -2.79
C MET A 31 5.48 -3.79 -2.03
N VAL A 32 5.33 -4.45 -0.88
CA VAL A 32 4.19 -4.24 0.03
C VAL A 32 4.56 -3.16 1.04
N VAL A 33 3.70 -2.15 1.19
CA VAL A 33 3.96 -0.98 2.04
C VAL A 33 2.75 -0.65 2.91
N ASP A 34 3.00 -0.05 4.08
CA ASP A 34 1.94 0.32 5.00
C ASP A 34 1.18 1.58 4.54
N SER A 35 0.28 2.09 5.38
CA SER A 35 -0.53 3.26 5.05
C SER A 35 0.19 4.60 5.17
N ALA A 36 1.32 4.69 5.89
CA ALA A 36 2.10 5.92 5.94
C ALA A 36 2.70 6.26 4.56
N PHE A 37 2.94 5.22 3.75
CA PHE A 37 3.35 5.37 2.36
C PHE A 37 2.31 6.07 1.47
N TYR A 38 1.01 5.94 1.75
CA TYR A 38 -0.08 6.37 0.87
C TYR A 38 -0.25 7.91 0.86
N THR A 39 0.72 8.61 0.28
CA THR A 39 0.67 10.05 0.01
C THR A 39 0.68 10.32 -1.48
N GLN A 40 0.12 11.46 -1.89
CA GLN A 40 0.18 11.88 -3.29
C GLN A 40 1.61 11.89 -3.82
N GLU A 41 2.57 12.44 -3.06
CA GLU A 41 3.97 12.51 -3.46
C GLU A 41 4.58 11.12 -3.67
N ASN A 42 4.45 10.21 -2.70
CA ASN A 42 4.99 8.86 -2.79
C ASN A 42 4.37 8.10 -3.97
N LEU A 43 3.05 8.18 -4.16
CA LEU A 43 2.35 7.55 -5.28
C LEU A 43 2.82 8.06 -6.65
N GLN A 44 3.24 9.32 -6.77
CA GLN A 44 3.85 9.82 -8.00
C GLN A 44 5.26 9.26 -8.21
N ILE A 45 6.05 9.16 -7.15
CA ILE A 45 7.45 8.70 -7.19
C ILE A 45 7.52 7.24 -7.64
N VAL A 46 6.66 6.36 -7.12
CA VAL A 46 6.76 4.90 -7.34
C VAL A 46 6.04 4.39 -8.59
N LYS A 47 5.58 5.26 -9.49
CA LYS A 47 4.84 4.85 -10.71
C LYS A 47 5.57 3.82 -11.58
N GLN A 48 6.90 3.78 -11.50
CA GLN A 48 7.74 2.91 -12.34
C GLN A 48 8.11 1.58 -11.67
N ILE A 49 7.62 1.31 -10.46
CA ILE A 49 7.87 0.06 -9.73
C ILE A 49 6.54 -0.63 -9.39
N LYS A 50 6.54 -1.95 -9.19
CA LYS A 50 5.35 -2.69 -8.73
C LYS A 50 5.22 -2.51 -7.21
N TRP A 51 4.09 -1.98 -6.75
CA TRP A 51 3.81 -1.74 -5.33
C TRP A 51 2.36 -2.06 -4.97
N PHE A 52 2.13 -2.38 -3.69
CA PHE A 52 0.83 -2.66 -3.11
C PHE A 52 0.75 -2.03 -1.72
N PRO A 53 0.02 -0.92 -1.52
CA PRO A 53 -0.04 -0.25 -0.24
C PRO A 53 -1.27 -0.68 0.55
N ARG A 54 -1.20 -0.55 1.86
CA ARG A 54 -2.42 -0.44 2.67
C ARG A 54 -3.01 0.96 2.50
N VAL A 55 -4.23 1.08 2.02
CA VAL A 55 -4.92 2.38 1.97
C VAL A 55 -5.41 2.76 3.39
N PRO A 56 -5.09 3.96 3.91
CA PRO A 56 -5.57 4.38 5.22
C PRO A 56 -7.08 4.62 5.23
N LEU A 57 -7.76 4.17 6.29
CA LEU A 57 -9.20 4.39 6.49
C LEU A 57 -9.57 5.84 6.85
N THR A 58 -8.58 6.75 6.89
CA THR A 58 -8.83 8.20 6.91
C THR A 58 -9.18 8.76 5.53
N VAL A 59 -8.90 8.01 4.46
CA VAL A 59 -9.35 8.36 3.10
C VAL A 59 -10.84 8.09 3.01
N LYS A 60 -11.64 9.15 2.83
CA LYS A 60 -13.11 9.09 2.79
C LYS A 60 -13.64 7.96 1.90
N ALA A 61 -13.13 7.83 0.68
CA ALA A 61 -13.57 6.80 -0.26
C ALA A 61 -13.29 5.36 0.25
N ALA A 62 -12.17 5.15 0.94
CA ALA A 62 -11.85 3.86 1.54
C ALA A 62 -12.76 3.58 2.74
N THR A 63 -13.03 4.59 3.58
CA THR A 63 -13.97 4.48 4.71
C THR A 63 -15.38 4.12 4.23
N GLU A 64 -15.87 4.80 3.20
CA GLU A 64 -17.21 4.59 2.63
C GLU A 64 -17.31 3.20 2.02
N LEU A 65 -16.28 2.76 1.29
CA LEU A 65 -16.23 1.40 0.72
C LEU A 65 -16.35 0.35 1.82
N VAL A 66 -15.51 0.41 2.85
CA VAL A 66 -15.51 -0.59 3.94
C VAL A 66 -16.83 -0.59 4.70
N LYS A 67 -17.45 0.58 4.92
CA LYS A 67 -18.75 0.67 5.60
C LYS A 67 -19.93 0.19 4.74
N GLY A 68 -19.77 0.19 3.42
CA GLY A 68 -20.81 -0.23 2.48
C GLY A 68 -20.83 -1.73 2.19
N VAL A 69 -19.79 -2.47 2.57
CA VAL A 69 -19.71 -3.92 2.36
C VAL A 69 -20.42 -4.66 3.47
N ASP A 70 -21.39 -5.52 3.13
CA ASP A 70 -22.01 -6.46 4.08
C ASP A 70 -21.13 -7.71 4.22
N SER A 71 -21.13 -8.34 5.40
CA SER A 71 -20.36 -9.57 5.61
C SER A 71 -20.85 -10.72 4.72
N LYS A 72 -22.10 -10.68 4.26
CA LYS A 72 -22.65 -11.63 3.28
C LYS A 72 -22.03 -11.53 1.90
N ASP A 73 -21.45 -10.38 1.56
CA ASP A 73 -20.79 -10.16 0.26
C ASP A 73 -19.35 -10.70 0.27
N LEU A 74 -18.81 -11.04 1.44
CA LEU A 74 -17.47 -11.60 1.58
C LEU A 74 -17.45 -13.08 1.20
N THR A 75 -16.43 -13.47 0.45
CA THR A 75 -16.14 -14.87 0.16
C THR A 75 -15.17 -15.42 1.20
N THR A 76 -15.45 -16.60 1.76
CA THR A 76 -14.53 -17.27 2.69
C THR A 76 -13.22 -17.59 1.98
N SER A 77 -12.10 -17.15 2.56
CA SER A 77 -10.78 -17.43 2.01
C SER A 77 -10.34 -18.86 2.35
N GLN A 78 -9.25 -19.31 1.73
CA GLN A 78 -8.61 -20.59 2.09
C GLN A 78 -8.00 -20.58 3.51
N ILE A 79 -7.80 -19.40 4.11
CA ILE A 79 -7.22 -19.25 5.44
C ILE A 79 -8.37 -19.18 6.45
N GLN A 80 -8.34 -20.09 7.42
CA GLN A 80 -9.37 -20.17 8.46
C GLN A 80 -9.51 -18.83 9.20
N GLY A 81 -10.75 -18.34 9.30
CA GLY A 81 -11.07 -17.08 9.98
C GLY A 81 -10.96 -15.83 9.10
N TYR A 82 -10.57 -15.97 7.83
CA TYR A 82 -10.45 -14.86 6.88
C TYR A 82 -11.46 -14.99 5.75
N SER A 83 -11.98 -13.84 5.31
CA SER A 83 -12.85 -13.69 4.16
C SER A 83 -12.51 -12.39 3.45
N ASP A 84 -12.76 -12.33 2.15
CA ASP A 84 -12.35 -11.22 1.29
C ASP A 84 -13.40 -10.93 0.20
N LEU A 85 -13.33 -9.71 -0.33
CA LEU A 85 -14.14 -9.25 -1.44
C LEU A 85 -13.26 -8.39 -2.34
N GLU A 86 -13.14 -8.79 -3.60
CA GLU A 86 -12.48 -8.00 -4.63
C GLU A 86 -13.46 -7.00 -5.25
N VAL A 87 -13.13 -5.71 -5.16
CA VAL A 87 -13.96 -4.63 -5.71
C VAL A 87 -13.26 -3.98 -6.88
N TRP A 88 -13.90 -4.03 -8.05
CA TRP A 88 -13.43 -3.37 -9.27
C TRP A 88 -14.29 -2.13 -9.54
N LYS A 89 -13.66 -0.98 -9.82
CA LYS A 89 -14.38 0.16 -10.41
C LYS A 89 -14.36 0.00 -11.93
N THR A 90 -15.54 -0.09 -12.52
CA THR A 90 -15.77 -0.05 -13.98
C THR A 90 -15.62 1.37 -14.52
#